data_AF-A0A3P7SV54-F1
#
_entry.id   AF-A0A3P7SV54-F1
#
_cell.length_a   1.000
_cell.length_b   1.000
_cell.length_c   1.000
_cell.angle_alpha   90.00
_cell.angle_beta   90.00
_cell.angle_gamma   90.00
#
_symmetry.space_group_name_H-M   'P 1'
#
loop_
_entity.id
_entity.type
_entity.pdbx_description
1 polymer ?
#
loop_
_entity_poly.entity_id
_entity_poly.type
_entity_poly.pdbx_seq_one_letter_code
_entity_poly.pdbx_strand_id
1 'polypeptide(L)'
;MKAIGLVQRWLLNYSQWLPKHNHAVFLTKYDLLASKGDSSTQGMAYVGTMCHIGDSVSIVEDIGGMATAIVAIHEIVHSLGAYHDGINLSEDCDERMNYIMAPLISGSEDEQKFSNSFKLSKCSIRQIEMFLASLPGELITKQRQCAISFGSHYGICAVSLTF
;
A
#
# COMPACT_ATOMS: atom_id res chain seq x y z
N MET A 1 -3.16 8.66 -21.66
CA MET A 1 -2.19 7.80 -20.95
C MET A 1 -2.27 8.15 -19.48
N LYS A 2 -2.58 7.20 -18.58
CA LYS A 2 -2.58 7.49 -17.13
C LYS A 2 -1.14 7.71 -16.64
N ALA A 3 -0.98 8.46 -15.55
CA ALA A 3 0.32 8.76 -14.96
C ALA A 3 1.10 7.48 -14.57
N ILE A 4 0.42 6.51 -13.93
CA ILE A 4 1.02 5.22 -13.58
C ILE A 4 1.61 4.47 -14.79
N GLY A 5 0.98 4.56 -15.97
CA GLY A 5 1.47 3.92 -17.19
C GLY A 5 2.75 4.57 -17.74
N LEU A 6 2.99 5.86 -17.47
CA LEU A 6 4.26 6.52 -17.78
C LEU A 6 5.39 5.97 -16.91
N VAL A 7 5.11 5.84 -15.61
CA VAL A 7 6.06 5.33 -14.62
C VAL A 7 6.39 3.86 -14.87
N GLN A 8 5.39 3.02 -15.11
CA GLN A 8 5.56 1.61 -15.47
C GLN A 8 6.52 1.46 -16.67
N ARG A 9 6.32 2.23 -17.75
CA ARG A 9 7.22 2.20 -18.91
C ARG A 9 8.63 2.69 -18.58
N TRP A 10 8.74 3.73 -17.75
CA TRP A 10 10.05 4.21 -17.32
C TRP A 10 10.80 3.13 -16.54
N LEU A 11 10.14 2.46 -15.58
CA LEU A 11 10.73 1.34 -14.83
C LEU A 11 11.20 0.22 -15.76
N LEU A 12 10.40 -0.15 -16.76
CA LEU A 12 10.78 -1.17 -17.74
C LEU A 12 12.02 -0.74 -18.55
N ASN A 13 12.03 0.50 -19.06
CA ASN A 13 13.12 1.03 -19.88
C ASN A 13 14.44 1.18 -19.12
N TYR A 14 14.40 1.50 -17.83
CA TYR A 14 15.58 1.74 -17.00
C TYR A 14 15.88 0.61 -16.01
N SER A 15 15.16 -0.52 -16.08
CA SER A 15 15.26 -1.64 -15.14
C SER A 15 16.70 -2.11 -14.84
N GLN A 16 17.56 -2.17 -15.86
CA GLN A 16 18.97 -2.57 -15.72
C GLN A 16 19.85 -1.56 -14.96
N TRP A 17 19.44 -0.28 -14.88
CA TRP A 17 20.17 0.82 -14.22
C TRP A 17 19.66 1.09 -12.81
N LEU A 18 18.51 0.52 -12.45
CA LEU A 18 17.89 0.74 -11.16
C LEU A 18 18.39 -0.30 -10.14
N PRO A 19 18.57 0.09 -8.87
CA PRO A 19 18.76 -0.87 -7.79
C PRO A 19 17.60 -1.87 -7.76
N LYS A 20 17.90 -3.12 -7.35
CA LYS A 20 16.86 -4.13 -7.13
C LYS A 20 15.86 -3.62 -6.10
N HIS A 21 14.58 -3.76 -6.40
CA HIS A 21 13.47 -3.35 -5.55
C HIS A 21 12.31 -4.33 -5.70
N ASN A 22 11.44 -4.41 -4.68
CA ASN A 22 10.20 -5.17 -4.78
C ASN A 22 9.03 -4.32 -5.27
N HIS A 23 9.08 -3.01 -5.00
CA HIS A 23 8.07 -2.02 -5.37
C HIS A 23 8.74 -0.66 -5.53
N ALA A 24 8.22 0.17 -6.43
CA ALA A 24 8.69 1.54 -6.60
C ALA A 24 7.55 2.53 -6.30
N VAL A 25 7.84 3.55 -5.49
CA VAL A 25 6.89 4.62 -5.17
C VAL A 25 7.40 5.93 -5.77
N PHE A 26 6.58 6.54 -6.62
CA PHE A 26 6.88 7.80 -7.27
C PHE A 26 6.06 8.91 -6.60
N LEU A 27 6.74 9.90 -6.03
CA LEU A 27 6.11 11.08 -5.49
C LEU A 27 6.17 12.20 -6.52
N THR A 28 5.05 12.90 -6.72
CA THR A 28 4.95 13.97 -7.70
C THR A 28 4.19 15.17 -7.14
N LYS A 29 4.56 16.38 -7.59
CA LYS A 29 3.77 17.61 -7.36
C LYS A 29 2.79 17.91 -8.49
N TYR A 30 2.77 17.10 -9.54
CA TYR A 30 1.77 17.18 -10.60
C TYR A 30 0.44 16.59 -10.13
N ASP A 31 -0.65 17.30 -10.44
CA ASP A 31 -2.02 16.87 -10.28
C ASP A 31 -2.29 15.57 -11.06
N LEU A 32 -2.71 14.53 -10.34
CA LEU A 32 -2.97 13.22 -10.90
C LEU A 32 -4.41 13.14 -11.41
N LEU A 33 -4.59 13.12 -12.72
CA LEU A 33 -5.91 13.11 -13.34
C LEU A 33 -6.46 11.69 -13.57
N ALA A 34 -7.71 11.47 -13.17
CA ALA A 34 -8.50 10.31 -13.56
C ALA A 34 -8.75 10.28 -15.08
N SER A 35 -9.24 9.16 -15.63
CA SER A 35 -9.51 9.02 -17.07
C SER A 35 -10.45 10.08 -17.66
N LYS A 36 -11.35 10.64 -16.84
CA LYS A 36 -12.30 11.69 -17.24
C LYS A 36 -11.76 13.12 -17.02
N GLY A 37 -10.50 13.26 -16.60
CA GLY A 37 -9.88 14.55 -16.30
C GLY A 37 -10.20 15.10 -14.91
N ASP A 38 -10.71 14.27 -13.99
CA ASP A 38 -10.99 14.68 -12.61
C ASP A 38 -9.70 14.67 -11.77
N SER A 39 -9.51 15.70 -10.95
CA SER A 39 -8.36 15.96 -10.06
C SER A 39 -8.53 15.32 -8.67
N SER A 40 -9.61 14.58 -8.45
CA SER A 40 -9.84 13.86 -7.18
C SER A 40 -8.87 12.70 -6.90
N THR A 41 -8.04 12.30 -7.86
CA THR A 41 -7.13 11.16 -7.70
C THR A 41 -5.82 11.60 -7.07
N GLN A 42 -5.53 11.11 -5.87
CA GLN A 42 -4.28 11.45 -5.16
C GLN A 42 -3.21 10.37 -5.29
N GLY A 43 -3.56 9.18 -5.75
CA GLY A 43 -2.66 8.06 -5.92
C GLY A 43 -3.16 7.08 -6.98
N MET A 44 -2.25 6.27 -7.52
CA MET A 44 -2.57 5.16 -8.41
C MET A 44 -1.59 4.01 -8.21
N ALA A 45 -2.13 2.80 -8.08
CA ALA A 45 -1.41 1.52 -8.16
C ALA A 45 -2.19 0.50 -9.00
N TYR A 46 -1.48 -0.54 -9.45
CA TYR A 46 -2.14 -1.75 -9.96
C TYR A 46 -2.38 -2.72 -8.79
N VAL A 47 -3.55 -3.35 -8.78
CA VAL A 47 -3.94 -4.26 -7.69
C VAL A 47 -3.25 -5.61 -7.86
N GLY A 48 -2.63 -6.12 -6.80
CA GLY A 48 -2.04 -7.47 -6.76
C GLY A 48 -0.83 -7.65 -7.68
N THR A 49 -0.05 -6.58 -7.88
CA THR A 49 1.15 -6.59 -8.73
C THR A 49 2.45 -6.44 -7.97
N MET A 50 2.43 -6.51 -6.64
CA MET A 50 3.65 -6.50 -5.83
C MET A 50 4.64 -7.57 -6.34
N CYS A 51 5.92 -7.21 -6.45
CA CYS A 51 7.00 -8.00 -7.04
C CYS A 51 6.90 -8.30 -8.56
N HIS A 52 5.87 -7.82 -9.28
CA HIS A 52 5.83 -7.92 -10.73
C HIS A 52 6.70 -6.83 -11.38
N ILE A 53 7.57 -7.23 -12.31
CA ILE A 53 8.51 -6.31 -12.96
C ILE A 53 7.74 -5.25 -13.75
N GLY A 54 8.00 -3.97 -13.46
CA GLY A 54 7.34 -2.82 -14.10
C GLY A 54 5.98 -2.49 -13.49
N ASP A 55 5.18 -3.50 -13.13
CA ASP A 55 3.82 -3.32 -12.62
C ASP A 55 3.74 -3.11 -11.10
N SER A 56 4.79 -3.51 -10.36
CA SER A 56 4.93 -3.23 -8.93
C SER A 56 5.34 -1.78 -8.71
N VAL A 57 4.39 -0.88 -8.91
CA VAL A 57 4.60 0.56 -8.83
C VAL A 57 3.38 1.30 -8.31
N SER A 58 3.63 2.33 -7.51
CA SER A 58 2.66 3.32 -7.06
C SER A 58 3.12 4.72 -7.48
N ILE A 59 2.20 5.57 -7.93
CA ILE A 59 2.44 7.01 -8.08
C ILE A 59 1.49 7.78 -7.16
N VAL A 60 2.02 8.76 -6.44
CA VAL A 60 1.33 9.49 -5.38
C VAL A 60 1.55 10.98 -5.58
N GLU A 61 0.47 11.74 -5.55
CA GLU A 61 0.50 13.19 -5.49
C GLU A 61 0.88 13.65 -4.08
N ASP A 62 1.89 14.51 -3.98
CA ASP A 62 2.32 15.07 -2.71
C ASP A 62 1.40 16.23 -2.29
N ILE A 63 0.35 15.85 -1.55
CA ILE A 63 -0.64 16.74 -0.91
C ILE A 63 -0.19 17.27 0.46
N GLY A 64 1.01 16.91 0.91
CA GLY A 64 1.66 17.43 2.11
C GLY A 64 1.60 16.51 3.34
N GLY A 65 2.72 16.49 4.08
CA GLY A 65 2.81 15.93 5.42
C GLY A 65 2.40 14.46 5.51
N MET A 66 1.63 14.14 6.55
CA MET A 66 1.19 12.78 6.84
C MET A 66 0.14 12.26 5.84
N ALA A 67 -0.59 13.15 5.16
CA ALA A 67 -1.59 12.75 4.18
C ALA A 67 -0.95 12.06 2.97
N THR A 68 0.15 12.60 2.42
CA THR A 68 0.94 11.95 1.35
C THR A 68 1.40 10.55 1.75
N ALA A 69 1.83 10.37 3.01
CA ALA A 69 2.28 9.07 3.49
C ALA A 69 1.13 8.05 3.56
N ILE A 70 -0.07 8.47 3.99
CA ILE A 70 -1.26 7.61 4.01
C ILE A 70 -1.65 7.19 2.59
N VAL A 71 -1.65 8.12 1.62
CA VAL A 71 -1.89 7.80 0.20
C VAL A 71 -0.85 6.77 -0.28
N ALA A 72 0.43 6.99 0.00
CA ALA A 72 1.47 6.04 -0.42
C ALA A 72 1.26 4.64 0.16
N ILE A 73 0.84 4.53 1.42
CA ILE A 73 0.53 3.25 2.04
C ILE A 73 -0.71 2.62 1.38
N HIS A 74 -1.75 3.41 1.11
CA HIS A 74 -2.96 2.97 0.40
C HIS A 74 -2.60 2.32 -0.95
N GLU A 75 -1.79 2.99 -1.76
CA GLU A 75 -1.38 2.47 -3.07
C GLU A 75 -0.48 1.22 -2.97
N ILE A 76 0.44 1.18 -2.01
CA ILE A 76 1.24 -0.03 -1.74
C ILE A 76 0.33 -1.21 -1.38
N VAL A 77 -0.72 -0.96 -0.60
CA VAL A 77 -1.65 -1.99 -0.15
C VAL A 77 -2.56 -2.47 -1.29
N HIS A 78 -2.89 -1.62 -2.26
CA HIS A 78 -3.43 -2.06 -3.55
C HIS A 78 -2.48 -3.04 -4.25
N SER A 79 -1.19 -2.71 -4.38
CA SER A 79 -0.22 -3.63 -4.97
C SER A 79 -0.06 -4.94 -4.19
N LEU A 80 -0.33 -4.94 -2.88
CA LEU A 80 -0.44 -6.14 -2.04
C LEU A 80 -1.79 -6.87 -2.17
N GLY A 81 -2.63 -6.51 -3.13
CA GLY A 81 -3.82 -7.24 -3.53
C GLY A 81 -5.13 -6.82 -2.84
N ALA A 82 -5.11 -5.80 -1.99
CA ALA A 82 -6.34 -5.35 -1.34
C ALA A 82 -7.16 -4.42 -2.25
N TYR A 83 -8.48 -4.59 -2.25
CA TYR A 83 -9.44 -3.64 -2.81
C TYR A 83 -9.86 -2.60 -1.76
N HIS A 84 -10.47 -1.50 -2.21
CA HIS A 84 -11.06 -0.53 -1.29
C HIS A 84 -12.06 -1.21 -0.34
N ASP A 85 -12.11 -0.75 0.91
CA ASP A 85 -13.17 -1.11 1.86
C ASP A 85 -14.54 -0.72 1.30
N GLY A 86 -15.55 -1.56 1.54
CA GLY A 86 -16.93 -1.37 1.05
C GLY A 86 -17.17 -1.83 -0.39
N ILE A 87 -16.14 -2.33 -1.09
CA ILE A 87 -16.23 -2.68 -2.51
C ILE A 87 -15.71 -4.11 -2.76
N ASN A 88 -16.40 -4.88 -3.62
CA ASN A 88 -16.00 -6.22 -4.07
C ASN A 88 -15.70 -7.19 -2.89
N LEU A 89 -14.44 -7.62 -2.75
CA LEU A 89 -14.01 -8.56 -1.71
C LEU A 89 -13.93 -7.94 -0.30
N SER A 90 -14.20 -6.64 -0.18
CA SER A 90 -14.18 -5.89 1.07
C SER A 90 -15.56 -5.33 1.47
N GLU A 91 -16.67 -5.83 0.90
CA GLU A 91 -18.04 -5.36 1.20
C GLU A 91 -18.38 -5.42 2.72
N ASP A 92 -17.80 -6.37 3.45
CA ASP A 92 -18.00 -6.53 4.91
C ASP A 92 -17.24 -5.51 5.78
N CYS A 93 -16.47 -4.61 5.17
CA CYS A 93 -15.74 -3.53 5.83
C CYS A 93 -16.29 -2.18 5.39
N ASP A 94 -16.99 -1.49 6.30
CA ASP A 94 -17.62 -0.20 5.99
C ASP A 94 -16.57 0.89 5.67
N GLU A 95 -16.66 1.46 4.47
CA GLU A 95 -15.81 2.54 3.98
C GLU A 95 -15.83 3.78 4.91
N ARG A 96 -16.92 4.00 5.66
CA ARG A 96 -17.09 5.16 6.57
C ARG A 96 -16.32 5.02 7.87
N MET A 97 -15.62 3.91 8.07
CA MET A 97 -14.76 3.68 9.23
C MET A 97 -13.36 4.27 9.06
N ASN A 98 -13.05 4.85 7.89
CA ASN A 98 -11.80 5.55 7.58
C ASN A 98 -10.54 4.71 7.80
N TYR A 99 -10.59 3.40 7.57
CA TYR A 99 -9.38 2.58 7.48
C TYR A 99 -8.54 3.01 6.26
N ILE A 100 -7.27 2.62 6.21
CA ILE A 100 -6.34 3.00 5.13
C ILE A 100 -6.92 2.75 3.73
N MET A 101 -7.68 1.67 3.55
CA MET A 101 -8.27 1.29 2.25
C MET A 101 -9.67 1.87 2.02
N ALA A 102 -10.14 2.84 2.81
CA ALA A 102 -11.33 3.60 2.46
C ALA A 102 -11.12 4.30 1.08
N PRO A 103 -12.14 4.33 0.19
CA PRO A 103 -12.00 4.94 -1.14
C PRO A 103 -11.70 6.45 -1.14
N LEU A 104 -11.99 7.14 -0.03
CA LEU A 104 -11.80 8.56 0.13
C LEU A 104 -10.93 8.85 1.35
N ILE A 105 -9.93 9.69 1.18
CA ILE A 105 -9.16 10.24 2.31
C ILE A 105 -10.00 11.31 2.97
N SER A 106 -10.43 11.05 4.21
CA SER A 106 -11.22 12.00 4.99
C SER A 106 -10.64 12.15 6.38
N GLY A 107 -10.38 13.39 6.79
CA GLY A 107 -10.22 13.72 8.20
C GLY A 107 -11.54 13.47 8.93
N SER A 108 -11.47 13.11 10.21
CA SER A 108 -12.64 12.97 11.06
C SER A 108 -12.39 13.58 12.42
N GLU A 109 -13.38 14.27 12.96
CA GLU A 109 -13.41 14.71 14.37
C GLU A 109 -13.73 13.55 15.32
N ASP A 110 -14.26 12.45 14.79
CA ASP A 110 -14.46 11.22 15.53
C ASP A 110 -13.10 10.54 15.78
N GLU A 111 -12.72 10.42 17.05
CA GLU A 111 -11.43 9.88 17.47
C GLU A 111 -11.19 8.46 16.96
N GLN A 112 -12.23 7.62 16.93
CA GLN A 112 -12.11 6.24 16.46
C GLN A 112 -11.85 6.21 14.96
N LYS A 113 -12.61 6.97 14.18
CA LYS A 113 -12.42 7.07 12.72
C LYS A 113 -11.06 7.68 12.38
N PHE A 114 -10.63 8.71 13.10
CA PHE A 114 -9.30 9.29 12.95
C PHE A 114 -8.20 8.26 13.25
N SER A 115 -8.32 7.50 14.33
CA SER A 115 -7.36 6.45 14.69
C SER A 115 -7.32 5.32 13.65
N ASN A 116 -8.44 5.01 13.01
CA ASN A 116 -8.52 3.99 11.96
C ASN A 116 -7.79 4.41 10.69
N SER A 117 -7.60 5.70 10.41
CA SER A 117 -6.85 6.18 9.23
C SER A 117 -5.38 5.77 9.21
N PHE A 118 -4.89 5.19 10.30
CA PHE A 118 -3.55 4.63 10.44
C PHE A 118 -3.55 3.10 10.55
N LYS A 119 -4.68 2.44 10.28
CA LYS A 119 -4.88 0.99 10.44
C LYS A 119 -5.46 0.39 9.16
N LEU A 120 -5.09 -0.86 8.92
CA LEU A 120 -5.74 -1.69 7.90
C LEU A 120 -7.01 -2.30 8.48
N SER A 121 -8.06 -2.40 7.66
CA SER A 121 -9.27 -3.11 8.04
C SER A 121 -9.02 -4.63 8.09
N LYS A 122 -9.91 -5.38 8.74
CA LYS A 122 -9.89 -6.86 8.71
C LYS A 122 -9.94 -7.40 7.26
N CYS A 123 -10.62 -6.70 6.35
CA CYS A 123 -10.73 -7.11 4.95
C CYS A 123 -9.42 -6.90 4.21
N SER A 124 -8.75 -5.75 4.40
CA SER A 124 -7.45 -5.50 3.79
C SER A 124 -6.39 -6.47 4.31
N ILE A 125 -6.36 -6.72 5.63
CA ILE A 125 -5.43 -7.70 6.23
C ILE A 125 -5.60 -9.08 5.60
N ARG A 126 -6.84 -9.59 5.52
CA ARG A 126 -7.13 -10.90 4.92
C ARG A 126 -6.66 -10.97 3.46
N GLN A 127 -6.88 -9.92 2.68
CA GLN A 127 -6.47 -9.89 1.27
C GLN A 127 -4.95 -9.86 1.13
N ILE A 128 -4.26 -9.07 1.94
CA ILE A 128 -2.79 -9.04 1.98
C ILE A 128 -2.24 -10.43 2.35
N GLU A 129 -2.80 -11.09 3.37
CA GLU A 129 -2.38 -12.44 3.76
C GLU A 129 -2.59 -13.46 2.64
N MET A 130 -3.76 -13.43 1.97
CA MET A 130 -4.06 -14.29 0.83
C MET A 130 -3.10 -14.04 -0.33
N PHE A 131 -2.80 -12.79 -0.63
CA PHE A 131 -1.89 -12.40 -1.69
C PHE A 131 -0.44 -12.81 -1.39
N LEU A 132 0.06 -12.52 -0.18
CA LEU A 132 1.41 -12.91 0.25
C LEU A 132 1.58 -14.44 0.24
N ALA A 133 0.54 -15.20 0.62
CA ALA A 133 0.57 -16.66 0.56
C ALA A 133 0.64 -17.22 -0.87
N SER A 134 0.27 -16.42 -1.88
CA SER A 134 0.36 -16.79 -3.30
C SER A 134 1.71 -16.45 -3.94
N LEU A 135 2.50 -15.57 -3.32
CA LEU A 135 3.81 -15.20 -3.82
C LEU A 135 4.86 -16.29 -3.52
N PRO A 136 5.87 -16.45 -4.40
CA PRO A 136 7.02 -17.29 -4.09
C PRO A 136 7.79 -16.69 -2.90
N GLY A 137 8.21 -17.53 -1.95
CA GLY A 137 8.94 -17.10 -0.78
C GLY A 137 9.24 -18.23 0.19
N GLU A 138 9.92 -17.91 1.28
CA GLU A 138 10.18 -18.81 2.41
C GLU A 138 9.40 -18.30 3.63
N LEU A 139 8.61 -19.17 4.27
CA LEU A 139 8.04 -18.85 5.57
C LEU A 139 9.17 -18.87 6.61
N ILE A 140 9.41 -17.75 7.27
CA ILE A 140 10.40 -17.64 8.34
C ILE A 140 9.74 -17.39 9.68
N THR A 141 10.37 -17.85 10.76
CA THR A 141 9.87 -17.59 12.11
C THR A 141 9.92 -16.10 12.42
N LYS A 142 9.05 -15.64 13.33
CA LYS A 142 9.08 -14.25 13.80
C LYS A 142 10.46 -13.84 14.31
N GLN A 143 11.13 -14.74 15.04
CA GLN A 143 12.49 -14.54 15.53
C GLN A 143 13.48 -14.31 14.37
N ARG A 144 13.41 -15.14 13.32
CA ARG A 144 14.27 -14.99 12.13
C ARG A 144 13.96 -13.70 11.37
N GLN A 145 12.68 -13.34 11.22
CA GLN A 145 12.28 -12.08 10.59
C GLN A 145 12.89 -10.88 11.33
N CYS A 146 12.88 -10.89 12.66
CA CYS A 146 13.40 -9.77 13.45
C CYS A 146 14.94 -9.75 13.47
N ALA A 147 15.59 -10.91 13.44
CA ALA A 147 17.03 -10.98 13.22
C ALA A 147 17.44 -10.40 11.84
N ILE A 148 16.62 -10.58 10.80
CA ILE A 148 16.85 -9.97 9.48
C ILE A 148 16.63 -8.45 9.54
N SER A 149 15.54 -8.00 10.15
CA SER A 149 15.15 -6.58 10.19
C SER A 149 16.03 -5.73 11.10
N PHE A 150 16.49 -6.26 12.24
CA PHE A 150 17.20 -5.50 13.28
C PHE A 150 18.64 -5.97 13.51
N GLY A 151 19.04 -7.11 12.93
CA GLY A 151 20.37 -7.69 13.07
C GLY A 151 20.41 -8.91 14.00
N SER A 152 21.49 -9.69 13.92
CA SER A 152 21.66 -10.99 14.59
C SER A 152 21.56 -10.95 16.11
N HIS A 153 21.74 -9.78 16.73
CA HIS A 153 21.63 -9.59 18.17
C HIS A 153 20.17 -9.42 18.67
N TYR A 154 19.21 -9.25 17.76
CA TYR A 154 17.79 -9.08 18.07
C TYR A 154 17.03 -10.40 17.86
N GLY A 155 17.02 -11.26 18.88
CA GLY A 155 16.28 -12.55 18.86
C GLY A 155 14.89 -12.51 19.49
N ILE A 156 14.60 -11.51 20.35
CA ILE A 156 13.33 -11.39 21.05
C ILE A 156 12.47 -10.38 20.31
N CYS A 157 11.72 -10.86 19.34
CA CYS A 157 10.69 -10.04 18.75
C CYS A 157 9.46 -10.09 19.65
N ALA A 158 9.33 -9.11 20.56
CA ALA A 158 8.26 -9.04 21.54
C ALA A 158 6.93 -9.45 20.89
N VAL A 159 6.44 -10.64 21.27
CA VAL A 159 5.05 -11.00 21.03
C VAL A 159 4.25 -9.92 21.74
N SER A 160 3.19 -9.41 21.11
CA SER A 160 2.21 -8.66 21.88
C SER A 160 1.82 -9.60 23.02
N LEU A 161 2.36 -9.36 24.22
CA LEU A 161 1.89 -10.00 25.43
C LEU A 161 0.57 -9.30 25.70
N THR A 162 -0.49 -9.76 25.03
CA THR A 162 -1.83 -9.53 25.54
C THR A 162 -1.88 -10.25 26.87
N PHE A 163 -1.83 -9.46 27.95
CA PHE A 163 -2.18 -9.92 29.29
C PHE A 163 -3.68 -10.10 29.40
#